data_AF-A0A0Q9PXW8-F1
#
_entry.id   AF-A0A0Q9PXW8-F1
#
_cell.length_a   1.000
_cell.length_b   1.000
_cell.length_c   1.000
_cell.angle_alpha   90.00
_cell.angle_beta   90.00
_cell.angle_gamma   90.00
#
_symmetry.space_group_name_H-M   'P 1'
#
loop_
_entity.id
_entity.type
_entity.pdbx_description
1 polymer ?
#
loop_
_entity_poly.entity_id
_entity_poly.type
_entity_poly.pdbx_seq_one_letter_code
_entity_poly.pdbx_strand_id
1 'polypeptide(L)'
;MKAPWKLWSLLVGLLALAAPALAVTGPAAGVRATSAPPTPVLVAVRATHDGGTVDRVVFEFRGGLPSKRDVAYVERVFADGSGRPVRIAGQALLRVRFEPAQAHTDDGQPTEAPRRVAFGVPNVLTAVRAGDFEGVTTYGLGLARRTPVRMTTLQDPPRVVVRVGADFPVVMRHVWFFNRRRFVENREPFFVRNLRWVAPGAPATALMDRLFAGPDPYERARGQRLLRSGASGYDDLTISNGTADLRLTGGCRSGGSTVTIAGEILRTLRQLPTVDRVVLRDPAGHTLDPTGPGDSTPACLEP
;
A
#
# COMPACT_ATOMS: atom_id res chain seq x y z
N MET A 1 -32.84 5.86 -96.90
CA MET A 1 -33.97 6.79 -96.66
C MET A 1 -33.49 7.92 -95.77
N LYS A 2 -33.70 9.17 -96.23
CA LYS A 2 -33.71 10.46 -95.50
C LYS A 2 -32.38 11.06 -95.00
N ALA A 3 -31.94 12.12 -95.69
CA ALA A 3 -31.28 13.31 -95.12
C ALA A 3 -32.35 14.20 -94.41
N PRO A 4 -32.11 15.45 -93.91
CA PRO A 4 -30.90 16.27 -93.71
C PRO A 4 -30.88 17.06 -92.35
N TRP A 5 -29.99 18.07 -92.23
CA TRP A 5 -30.17 19.41 -91.59
C TRP A 5 -29.59 19.77 -90.18
N LYS A 6 -28.82 20.89 -90.19
CA LYS A 6 -28.77 22.09 -89.29
C LYS A 6 -28.86 21.93 -87.74
N LEU A 7 -28.01 22.64 -86.98
CA LEU A 7 -28.33 23.93 -86.31
C LEU A 7 -27.27 24.37 -85.26
N TRP A 8 -27.01 25.67 -85.22
CA TRP A 8 -26.45 26.44 -84.10
C TRP A 8 -27.33 26.39 -82.84
N SER A 9 -26.74 26.56 -81.65
CA SER A 9 -27.31 27.42 -80.57
C SER A 9 -26.29 27.70 -79.45
N LEU A 10 -26.20 28.99 -79.08
CA LEU A 10 -25.57 29.55 -77.90
C LEU A 10 -26.30 29.16 -76.60
N LEU A 11 -25.59 29.16 -75.46
CA LEU A 11 -26.19 29.56 -74.19
C LEU A 11 -25.19 30.23 -73.23
N VAL A 12 -25.69 31.30 -72.63
CA VAL A 12 -25.09 32.34 -71.79
C VAL A 12 -24.88 31.85 -70.35
N GLY A 13 -23.89 32.40 -69.62
CA GLY A 13 -23.78 32.19 -68.17
C GLY A 13 -22.78 33.08 -67.42
N LEU A 14 -23.26 34.23 -66.95
CA LEU A 14 -22.90 35.00 -65.74
C LEU A 14 -21.44 35.44 -65.49
N LEU A 15 -21.24 36.77 -65.55
CA LEU A 15 -20.11 37.51 -64.97
C LEU A 15 -20.45 37.88 -63.52
N ALA A 16 -19.68 37.42 -62.53
CA ALA A 16 -19.80 37.85 -61.13
C ALA A 16 -18.67 38.84 -60.79
N LEU A 17 -19.02 40.09 -60.46
CA LEU A 17 -18.09 41.08 -59.91
C LEU A 17 -17.76 40.73 -58.45
N ALA A 18 -16.48 40.53 -58.14
CA ALA A 18 -15.97 40.42 -56.78
C ALA A 18 -15.51 41.80 -56.28
N ALA A 19 -16.06 42.26 -55.16
CA ALA A 19 -15.59 43.43 -54.41
C ALA A 19 -14.50 43.01 -53.40
N PRO A 20 -13.45 43.82 -53.14
CA PRO A 20 -12.44 43.47 -52.15
C PRO A 20 -12.92 43.87 -50.75
N ALA A 21 -12.96 42.92 -49.83
CA ALA A 21 -13.15 43.19 -48.41
C ALA A 21 -11.80 43.57 -47.78
N LEU A 22 -11.70 44.80 -47.26
CA LEU A 22 -10.58 45.27 -46.46
C LEU A 22 -10.63 44.60 -45.07
N ALA A 23 -9.67 43.73 -44.78
CA ALA A 23 -9.49 43.15 -43.46
C ALA A 23 -8.77 44.15 -42.54
N VAL A 24 -9.46 44.62 -41.49
CA VAL A 24 -8.86 45.41 -40.41
C VAL A 24 -8.16 44.45 -39.46
N THR A 25 -6.83 44.47 -39.45
CA THR A 25 -6.02 43.74 -38.45
C THR A 25 -5.90 44.59 -37.18
N GLY A 26 -6.75 44.29 -36.18
CA GLY A 26 -6.52 44.74 -34.81
C GLY A 26 -5.43 43.91 -34.12
N PRO A 27 -4.70 44.45 -33.13
CA PRO A 27 -3.69 43.68 -32.42
C PRO A 27 -4.36 42.58 -31.61
N ALA A 28 -4.00 41.33 -31.88
CA ALA A 28 -4.41 40.19 -31.06
C ALA A 28 -3.76 40.35 -29.68
N ALA A 29 -4.56 40.72 -28.68
CA ALA A 29 -4.15 40.65 -27.28
C ALA A 29 -3.78 39.20 -26.97
N GLY A 30 -2.48 38.94 -26.79
CA GLY A 30 -1.97 37.61 -26.46
C GLY A 30 -2.59 37.13 -25.15
N VAL A 31 -3.48 36.14 -25.25
CA VAL A 31 -3.94 35.39 -24.08
C VAL A 31 -2.72 34.66 -23.54
N ARG A 32 -2.17 35.14 -22.43
CA ARG A 32 -1.08 34.48 -21.72
C ARG A 32 -1.64 33.15 -21.23
N ALA A 33 -1.29 32.06 -21.91
CA ALA A 33 -1.66 30.71 -21.48
C ALA A 33 -1.07 30.48 -20.08
N THR A 34 -1.91 30.58 -19.05
CA THR A 34 -1.56 30.13 -17.72
C THR A 34 -1.46 28.61 -17.78
N SER A 35 -0.24 28.08 -17.76
CA SER A 35 0.00 26.65 -17.60
C SER A 35 -0.79 26.16 -16.39
N ALA A 36 -1.49 25.03 -16.51
CA ALA A 36 -2.16 24.42 -15.38
C ALA A 36 -1.16 24.27 -14.21
N PRO A 37 -1.57 24.54 -12.96
CA PRO A 37 -0.68 24.36 -11.83
C PRO A 37 -0.16 22.90 -11.82
N PRO A 38 1.14 22.70 -11.54
CA PRO A 38 1.73 21.37 -11.60
C PRO A 38 1.02 20.42 -10.63
N THR A 39 0.79 19.18 -11.04
CA THR A 39 0.20 18.15 -10.18
C THR A 39 1.10 17.92 -8.97
N PRO A 40 0.57 18.01 -7.73
CA PRO A 40 1.35 17.72 -6.53
C PRO A 40 1.97 16.32 -6.56
N VAL A 41 3.27 16.24 -6.34
CA VAL A 41 4.03 14.99 -6.38
C VAL A 41 4.31 14.52 -4.96
N LEU A 42 3.75 13.38 -4.57
CA LEU A 42 4.04 12.74 -3.29
C LEU A 42 5.47 12.20 -3.30
N VAL A 43 6.30 12.62 -2.35
CA VAL A 43 7.72 12.26 -2.30
C VAL A 43 8.10 11.45 -1.06
N ALA A 44 7.31 11.50 0.01
CA ALA A 44 7.59 10.69 1.20
C ALA A 44 6.32 10.33 1.97
N VAL A 45 6.38 9.18 2.64
CA VAL A 45 5.39 8.75 3.64
C VAL A 45 6.13 8.28 4.89
N ARG A 46 5.86 8.91 6.04
CA ARG A 46 6.55 8.64 7.31
C ARG A 46 5.53 8.57 8.45
N ALA A 47 5.89 7.90 9.55
CA ALA A 47 5.09 7.90 10.76
C ALA A 47 5.94 8.18 12.01
N THR A 48 5.37 8.94 12.95
CA THR A 48 5.93 9.18 14.28
C THR A 48 4.89 8.94 15.35
N HIS A 49 5.34 8.64 16.58
CA HIS A 49 4.49 8.55 17.75
C HIS A 49 4.73 9.78 18.62
N ASP A 50 3.71 10.63 18.74
CA ASP A 50 3.83 11.96 19.31
C ASP A 50 3.06 12.04 20.64
N GLY A 51 3.76 12.49 21.69
CA GLY A 51 3.15 12.80 22.98
C GLY A 51 2.46 11.61 23.65
N GLY A 52 2.89 10.38 23.36
CA GLY A 52 2.37 9.15 23.99
C GLY A 52 0.97 8.72 23.51
N THR A 53 0.28 9.51 22.69
CA THR A 53 -1.18 9.41 22.51
C THR A 53 -1.63 9.42 21.05
N VAL A 54 -0.76 9.79 20.10
CA VAL A 54 -1.14 9.92 18.70
C VAL A 54 -0.03 9.43 17.79
N ASP A 55 -0.40 8.64 16.79
CA ASP A 55 0.45 8.33 15.66
C ASP A 55 0.18 9.35 14.54
N ARG A 56 1.23 9.98 14.03
CA ARG A 56 1.15 10.94 12.93
C ARG A 56 1.71 10.31 11.67
N VAL A 57 0.87 10.06 10.68
CA VAL A 57 1.30 9.68 9.33
C VAL A 57 1.41 10.94 8.48
N VAL A 58 2.60 11.20 7.95
CA VAL A 58 2.91 12.38 7.16
C VAL A 58 3.12 11.98 5.71
N PHE A 59 2.32 12.57 4.83
CA PHE A 59 2.46 12.50 3.38
C PHE A 59 3.07 13.83 2.91
N GLU A 60 4.31 13.80 2.44
CA GLU A 60 5.06 14.99 2.00
C GLU A 60 4.98 15.13 0.48
N PHE A 61 4.70 16.35 0.00
CA PHE A 61 4.50 16.67 -1.40
C PHE A 61 5.46 17.74 -1.89
N ARG A 62 5.80 17.67 -3.18
CA ARG A 62 6.45 18.74 -3.96
C ARG A 62 5.43 19.37 -4.90
N GLY A 63 5.58 20.67 -5.17
CA GLY A 63 4.69 21.38 -6.10
C GLY A 63 3.37 21.84 -5.50
N GLY A 64 3.21 21.73 -4.17
CA GLY A 64 2.03 22.16 -3.43
C GLY A 64 1.29 21.01 -2.76
N LEU A 65 0.17 21.34 -2.12
CA LEU A 65 -0.76 20.33 -1.61
C LEU A 65 -1.73 19.94 -2.74
N PRO A 66 -2.32 18.72 -2.71
CA PRO A 66 -3.52 18.38 -3.50
C PRO A 66 -4.62 19.45 -3.37
N SER A 67 -5.74 19.39 -4.07
CA SER A 67 -6.88 20.32 -3.82
C SER A 67 -8.00 19.63 -3.05
N LYS A 68 -8.17 18.32 -3.27
CA LYS A 68 -9.05 17.40 -2.55
C LYS A 68 -8.23 16.39 -1.78
N ARG A 69 -8.63 16.14 -0.53
CA ARG A 69 -8.05 15.09 0.32
C ARG A 69 -9.19 14.46 1.11
N ASP A 70 -9.18 13.14 1.19
CA ASP A 70 -10.17 12.35 1.88
C ASP A 70 -9.47 11.35 2.79
N VAL A 71 -10.05 11.13 3.97
CA VAL A 71 -9.67 10.04 4.86
C VAL A 71 -10.93 9.36 5.39
N ALA A 72 -11.04 8.07 5.13
CA ALA A 72 -12.23 7.31 5.48
C ALA A 72 -11.88 5.91 5.97
N TYR A 73 -12.60 5.44 6.99
CA TYR A 73 -12.59 4.04 7.36
C TYR A 73 -13.30 3.22 6.29
N VAL A 74 -12.68 2.11 5.89
CA VAL A 74 -13.20 1.20 4.87
C VAL A 74 -13.01 -0.25 5.31
N GLU A 75 -13.83 -1.15 4.78
CA GLU A 75 -13.65 -2.59 5.01
C GLU A 75 -12.52 -3.15 4.15
N ARG A 76 -12.38 -2.64 2.93
CA ARG A 76 -11.36 -3.06 1.95
C ARG A 76 -10.85 -1.84 1.19
N VAL A 77 -9.57 -1.89 0.85
CA VAL A 77 -8.93 -0.94 -0.06
C VAL A 77 -8.75 -1.64 -1.39
N PHE A 78 -9.12 -0.97 -2.49
CA PHE A 78 -8.99 -1.49 -3.85
C PHE A 78 -7.95 -0.68 -4.60
N ALA A 79 -7.23 -1.35 -5.51
CA ALA A 79 -6.21 -0.72 -6.32
C ALA A 79 -6.85 0.13 -7.42
N ASP A 80 -6.35 1.35 -7.61
CA ASP A 80 -6.88 2.26 -8.64
C ASP A 80 -6.68 1.64 -10.04
N GLY A 81 -7.63 1.89 -10.94
CA GLY A 81 -7.67 1.31 -12.29
C GLY A 81 -8.06 -0.17 -12.35
N SER A 82 -7.42 -1.05 -11.57
CA SER A 82 -7.65 -2.51 -11.64
C SER A 82 -8.84 -3.02 -10.80
N GLY A 83 -9.23 -2.29 -9.76
CA GLY A 83 -10.28 -2.72 -8.82
C GLY A 83 -9.90 -3.92 -7.94
N ARG A 84 -8.66 -4.41 -7.99
CA ARG A 84 -8.23 -5.57 -7.19
C ARG A 84 -8.03 -5.20 -5.72
N PRO A 85 -8.38 -6.07 -4.75
CA PRO A 85 -8.19 -5.77 -3.34
C PRO A 85 -6.69 -5.67 -2.99
N VAL A 86 -6.33 -4.62 -2.25
CA VAL A 86 -4.98 -4.37 -1.72
C VAL A 86 -4.89 -4.96 -0.33
N ARG A 87 -3.89 -5.83 -0.12
CA ARG A 87 -3.67 -6.48 1.18
C ARG A 87 -2.93 -5.56 2.13
N ILE A 88 -3.48 -5.32 3.31
CA ILE A 88 -2.94 -4.40 4.30
C ILE A 88 -3.09 -5.08 5.67
N ALA A 89 -2.01 -5.12 6.44
CA ALA A 89 -2.02 -5.77 7.75
C ALA A 89 -2.63 -4.84 8.81
N GLY A 90 -3.48 -5.40 9.68
CA GLY A 90 -4.14 -4.68 10.76
C GLY A 90 -5.62 -5.05 10.91
N GLN A 91 -6.20 -4.63 12.03
CA GLN A 91 -7.59 -4.88 12.43
C GLN A 91 -8.57 -3.82 11.94
N ALA A 92 -8.09 -2.68 11.44
CA ALA A 92 -8.91 -1.66 10.80
C ALA A 92 -8.14 -0.99 9.66
N LEU A 93 -8.88 -0.57 8.62
CA LEU A 93 -8.30 0.06 7.43
C LEU A 93 -8.80 1.50 7.26
N LEU A 94 -7.87 2.40 6.97
CA LEU A 94 -8.16 3.77 6.52
C LEU A 94 -7.73 3.92 5.07
N ARG A 95 -8.62 4.40 4.20
CA ARG A 95 -8.26 4.93 2.89
C ARG A 95 -7.88 6.39 3.06
N VAL A 96 -6.73 6.78 2.50
CA VAL A 96 -6.28 8.17 2.36
C VAL A 96 -6.15 8.45 0.88
N ARG A 97 -6.88 9.44 0.37
CA ARG A 97 -6.94 9.73 -1.06
C ARG A 97 -6.61 11.20 -1.33
N PHE A 98 -5.85 11.45 -2.40
CA PHE A 98 -5.39 12.76 -2.83
C PHE A 98 -5.72 13.01 -4.30
N GLU A 99 -6.21 14.21 -4.63
CA GLU A 99 -6.48 14.64 -6.02
C GLU A 99 -6.43 16.18 -6.15
N PRO A 100 -5.82 16.73 -7.21
CA PRO A 100 -4.87 16.04 -8.06
C PRO A 100 -3.61 15.66 -7.25
N ALA A 101 -3.02 14.50 -7.52
CA ALA A 101 -1.76 14.03 -6.95
C ALA A 101 -1.17 12.87 -7.75
N GLN A 102 0.16 12.81 -7.83
CA GLN A 102 0.90 11.68 -8.40
C GLN A 102 2.03 11.23 -7.48
N ALA A 103 2.45 9.98 -7.59
CA ALA A 103 3.60 9.40 -6.89
C ALA A 103 4.71 8.92 -7.85
N HIS A 104 4.76 9.51 -9.05
CA HIS A 104 5.77 9.32 -10.08
C HIS A 104 6.30 10.67 -10.62
N THR A 105 7.47 10.63 -11.26
CA THR A 105 8.05 11.74 -12.03
C THR A 105 7.33 11.88 -13.37
N ASP A 106 7.58 12.98 -14.09
CA ASP A 106 6.97 13.22 -15.41
C ASP A 106 7.41 12.17 -16.45
N ASP A 107 8.58 11.55 -16.27
CA ASP A 107 9.07 10.42 -17.06
C ASP A 107 8.45 9.05 -16.65
N GLY A 108 7.49 9.06 -15.72
CA GLY A 108 6.81 7.87 -15.21
C GLY A 108 7.60 7.07 -14.18
N GLN A 109 8.76 7.54 -13.71
CA GLN A 109 9.55 6.84 -12.70
C GLN A 109 8.92 6.99 -11.31
N PRO A 110 8.92 5.94 -10.48
CA PRO A 110 8.38 6.06 -9.12
C PRO A 110 9.20 7.07 -8.29
N THR A 111 8.50 7.85 -7.47
CA THR A 111 9.12 8.69 -6.44
C THR A 111 9.67 7.85 -5.28
N GLU A 112 10.35 8.52 -4.34
CA GLU A 112 10.78 7.95 -3.05
C GLU A 112 9.60 7.60 -2.12
N ALA A 113 8.36 8.00 -2.46
CA ALA A 113 7.19 7.61 -1.70
C ALA A 113 6.99 6.09 -1.80
N PRO A 114 7.03 5.35 -0.67
CA PRO A 114 7.08 3.91 -0.70
C PRO A 114 5.76 3.30 -1.19
N ARG A 115 5.83 2.31 -2.10
CA ARG A 115 4.64 1.49 -2.44
C ARG A 115 4.07 0.77 -1.22
N ARG A 116 4.93 0.36 -0.28
CA ARG A 116 4.58 -0.22 1.01
C ARG A 116 5.64 0.14 2.03
N VAL A 117 5.20 0.54 3.21
CA VAL A 117 6.07 0.78 4.37
C VAL A 117 5.39 0.26 5.63
N ALA A 118 6.18 -0.31 6.54
CA ALA A 118 5.74 -0.69 7.88
C ALA A 118 6.31 0.31 8.89
N PHE A 119 5.61 0.51 10.01
CA PHE A 119 6.01 1.46 11.03
C PHE A 119 6.12 0.80 12.41
N GLY A 120 7.06 1.30 13.20
CA GLY A 120 7.28 0.91 14.59
C GLY A 120 6.44 1.71 15.61
N VAL A 121 5.33 2.32 15.20
CA VAL A 121 4.46 3.14 16.07
C VAL A 121 3.25 2.34 16.59
N PRO A 122 2.66 2.67 17.75
CA PRO A 122 1.63 1.86 18.43
C PRO A 122 0.40 1.41 17.63
N ASN A 123 -0.26 2.30 16.89
CA ASN A 123 -1.50 2.00 16.19
C ASN A 123 -1.31 1.85 14.67
N VAL A 124 -0.59 2.74 14.00
CA VAL A 124 -0.41 2.65 12.54
C VAL A 124 0.66 1.62 12.22
N LEU A 125 0.26 0.48 11.65
CA LEU A 125 1.15 -0.65 11.37
C LEU A 125 1.86 -0.51 10.03
N THR A 126 1.13 -0.08 9.00
CA THR A 126 1.64 -0.01 7.63
C THR A 126 0.89 1.02 6.80
N ALA A 127 1.55 1.57 5.78
CA ALA A 127 0.94 2.29 4.68
C ALA A 127 1.24 1.57 3.35
N VAL A 128 0.23 1.43 2.50
CA VAL A 128 0.33 0.75 1.20
C VAL A 128 -0.31 1.62 0.13
N ARG A 129 0.44 1.93 -0.93
CA ARG A 129 -0.10 2.65 -2.09
C ARG A 129 -1.05 1.73 -2.85
N ALA A 130 -2.32 2.10 -2.87
CA ALA A 130 -3.37 1.41 -3.61
C ALA A 130 -3.42 1.89 -5.07
N GLY A 131 -3.03 3.13 -5.35
CA GLY A 131 -2.92 3.59 -6.72
C GLY A 131 -2.26 4.96 -6.85
N ASP A 132 -1.96 5.26 -8.10
CA ASP A 132 -1.27 6.44 -8.61
C ASP A 132 -1.59 6.53 -10.11
N PHE A 133 -2.80 6.97 -10.42
CA PHE A 133 -3.38 6.90 -11.76
C PHE A 133 -4.33 8.08 -12.01
N GLU A 134 -4.31 8.67 -13.21
CA GLU A 134 -5.17 9.79 -13.61
C GLU A 134 -5.16 10.98 -12.63
N GLY A 135 -4.00 11.28 -12.03
CA GLY A 135 -3.87 12.35 -11.04
C GLY A 135 -4.54 12.03 -9.70
N VAL A 136 -4.79 10.76 -9.40
CA VAL A 136 -5.28 10.28 -8.11
C VAL A 136 -4.21 9.41 -7.47
N THR A 137 -3.86 9.74 -6.23
CA THR A 137 -2.99 8.89 -5.40
C THR A 137 -3.78 8.41 -4.19
N THR A 138 -3.89 7.08 -4.03
CA THR A 138 -4.60 6.44 -2.93
C THR A 138 -3.64 5.59 -2.09
N TYR A 139 -3.71 5.75 -0.77
CA TYR A 139 -3.06 4.88 0.21
C TYR A 139 -4.08 4.20 1.11
N GLY A 140 -3.79 2.98 1.52
CA GLY A 140 -4.44 2.34 2.64
C GLY A 140 -3.49 2.29 3.85
N LEU A 141 -3.97 2.70 5.01
CA LEU A 141 -3.30 2.55 6.29
C LEU A 141 -3.91 1.36 7.03
N GLY A 142 -3.06 0.46 7.51
CA GLY A 142 -3.44 -0.64 8.38
C GLY A 142 -3.22 -0.27 9.83
N LEU A 143 -4.24 -0.45 10.67
CA LEU A 143 -4.24 -0.05 12.07
C LEU A 143 -4.36 -1.25 13.01
N ALA A 144 -3.74 -1.16 14.18
CA ALA A 144 -3.96 -2.11 15.28
C ALA A 144 -5.39 -2.03 15.82
N ARG A 145 -5.97 -0.82 15.84
CA ARG A 145 -7.33 -0.56 16.31
C ARG A 145 -7.93 0.68 15.65
N ARG A 146 -9.24 0.64 15.39
CA ARG A 146 -10.02 1.81 15.00
C ARG A 146 -10.08 2.83 16.15
N THR A 147 -9.58 4.03 15.91
CA THR A 147 -9.56 5.16 16.86
C THR A 147 -9.93 6.47 16.15
N PRO A 148 -10.15 7.59 16.86
CA PRO A 148 -10.40 8.87 16.20
C PRO A 148 -9.27 9.26 15.23
N VAL A 149 -9.65 9.85 14.10
CA VAL A 149 -8.73 10.28 13.03
C VAL A 149 -8.96 11.74 12.73
N ARG A 150 -7.88 12.49 12.55
CA ARG A 150 -7.93 13.88 12.11
C ARG A 150 -6.90 14.12 11.03
N MET A 151 -7.33 14.77 9.95
CA MET A 151 -6.43 15.21 8.88
C MET A 151 -6.18 16.71 9.02
N THR A 152 -4.91 17.11 8.89
CA THR A 152 -4.47 18.51 8.86
C THR A 152 -3.41 18.69 7.78
N THR A 153 -3.08 19.93 7.45
CA THR A 153 -2.01 20.24 6.49
C THR A 153 -0.93 21.10 7.15
N LEU A 154 0.29 20.99 6.64
CA LEU A 154 1.40 21.89 6.95
C LEU A 154 1.94 22.43 5.63
N GLN A 155 2.52 23.63 5.68
CA GLN A 155 3.26 24.21 4.57
C GLN A 155 4.77 24.11 4.86
N ASP A 156 5.59 24.41 3.84
CA ASP A 156 7.04 24.59 3.92
C ASP A 156 7.80 23.49 4.71
N PRO A 157 7.84 22.23 4.20
CA PRO A 157 7.30 21.76 2.93
C PRO A 157 5.80 21.38 3.00
N PRO A 158 5.09 21.33 1.85
CA PRO A 158 3.70 20.87 1.75
C PRO A 158 3.51 19.45 2.29
N ARG A 159 2.73 19.30 3.36
CA ARG A 159 2.45 18.01 3.99
C ARG A 159 0.97 17.84 4.31
N VAL A 160 0.44 16.64 4.06
CA VAL A 160 -0.82 16.20 4.66
C VAL A 160 -0.49 15.28 5.84
N VAL A 161 -1.05 15.59 7.00
CA VAL A 161 -0.82 14.85 8.25
C VAL A 161 -2.12 14.17 8.66
N VAL A 162 -2.09 12.84 8.72
CA VAL A 162 -3.17 12.01 9.26
C VAL A 162 -2.79 11.61 10.67
N ARG A 163 -3.48 12.19 11.66
CA ARG A 163 -3.34 11.89 13.08
C ARG A 163 -4.31 10.78 13.45
N VAL A 164 -3.79 9.69 14.00
CA VAL A 164 -4.56 8.52 14.42
C VAL A 164 -4.37 8.35 15.92
N GLY A 165 -5.46 8.24 16.69
CA GLY A 165 -5.37 8.04 18.13
C GLY A 165 -4.61 6.76 18.49
N ALA A 166 -3.68 6.87 19.43
CA ALA A 166 -2.83 5.79 19.92
C ALA A 166 -2.80 5.75 21.47
N ASP A 167 -3.73 6.43 22.12
CA ASP A 167 -3.93 6.42 23.57
C ASP A 167 -4.68 5.17 24.02
N PHE A 168 -3.99 4.04 23.97
CA PHE A 168 -4.46 2.78 24.52
C PHE A 168 -3.29 1.96 25.06
N PRO A 169 -3.54 1.06 26.03
CA PRO A 169 -2.47 0.25 26.60
C PRO A 169 -1.73 -0.57 25.54
N VAL A 170 -0.41 -0.51 25.58
CA VAL A 170 0.48 -1.28 24.71
C VAL A 170 1.62 -1.87 25.53
N VAL A 171 2.12 -3.02 25.07
CA VAL A 171 3.29 -3.68 25.63
C VAL A 171 4.31 -3.96 24.53
N MET A 172 5.58 -3.97 24.89
CA MET A 172 6.66 -4.33 23.97
C MET A 172 6.77 -5.85 23.89
N ARG A 173 6.73 -6.39 22.67
CA ARG A 173 6.95 -7.81 22.36
C ARG A 173 7.81 -7.96 21.13
N HIS A 174 8.46 -9.10 20.99
CA HIS A 174 9.33 -9.35 19.85
C HIS A 174 8.52 -9.84 18.64
N VAL A 175 8.92 -9.48 17.44
CA VAL A 175 8.55 -10.17 16.20
C VAL A 175 9.83 -10.64 15.53
N TRP A 176 9.80 -11.80 14.89
CA TRP A 176 10.96 -12.35 14.22
C TRP A 176 10.86 -12.15 12.72
N PHE A 177 11.89 -11.56 12.14
CA PHE A 177 12.02 -11.43 10.69
C PHE A 177 13.21 -12.25 10.20
N PHE A 178 13.06 -12.84 9.02
CA PHE A 178 14.17 -13.41 8.29
C PHE A 178 15.21 -12.34 7.95
N ASN A 179 16.49 -12.67 8.10
CA ASN A 179 17.60 -11.83 7.71
C ASN A 179 18.30 -12.43 6.49
N ARG A 180 18.00 -11.85 5.31
CA ARG A 180 18.54 -12.32 4.03
C ARG A 180 20.06 -12.24 3.98
N ARG A 181 20.65 -11.19 4.56
CA ARG A 181 22.09 -10.99 4.56
C ARG A 181 22.78 -12.14 5.30
N ARG A 182 22.30 -12.42 6.52
CA ARG A 182 22.77 -13.54 7.34
C ARG A 182 22.60 -14.90 6.67
N PHE A 183 21.47 -15.13 6.00
CA PHE A 183 21.22 -16.38 5.29
C PHE A 183 22.21 -16.60 4.14
N VAL A 184 22.44 -15.59 3.30
CA VAL A 184 23.43 -15.67 2.20
C VAL A 184 24.85 -15.85 2.73
N GLU A 185 25.17 -15.23 3.86
CA GLU A 185 26.46 -15.38 4.55
C GLU A 185 26.57 -16.67 5.37
N ASN A 186 25.52 -17.52 5.38
CA ASN A 186 25.41 -18.71 6.24
C ASN A 186 25.74 -18.43 7.72
N ARG A 187 25.29 -17.29 8.23
CA ARG A 187 25.54 -16.82 9.61
C ARG A 187 24.27 -16.84 10.45
N GLU A 188 24.14 -17.84 11.31
CA GLU A 188 23.02 -17.93 12.24
C GLU A 188 23.01 -16.83 13.33
N PRO A 189 21.84 -16.55 13.95
CA PRO A 189 20.50 -16.98 13.54
C PRO A 189 20.00 -16.29 12.26
N PHE A 190 19.30 -17.04 11.41
CA PHE A 190 18.65 -16.51 10.19
C PHE A 190 17.38 -15.70 10.47
N PHE A 191 16.76 -15.90 11.63
CA PHE A 191 15.61 -15.12 12.08
C PHE A 191 16.04 -14.25 13.27
N VAL A 192 15.86 -12.94 13.14
CA VAL A 192 16.30 -11.96 14.14
C VAL A 192 15.08 -11.30 14.79
N ARG A 193 15.19 -11.02 16.09
CA ARG A 193 14.10 -10.48 16.91
C ARG A 193 14.09 -8.95 16.93
N ASN A 194 12.90 -8.38 16.85
CA ASN A 194 12.70 -6.93 16.81
C ASN A 194 11.51 -6.54 17.70
N LEU A 195 11.62 -5.46 18.46
CA LEU A 195 10.54 -5.05 19.36
C LEU A 195 9.42 -4.32 18.61
N ARG A 196 8.19 -4.55 19.06
CA ARG A 196 6.97 -3.91 18.57
C ARG A 196 6.03 -3.59 19.72
N TRP A 197 5.30 -2.49 19.57
CA TRP A 197 4.13 -2.19 20.38
C TRP A 197 2.98 -3.11 19.99
N VAL A 198 2.43 -3.81 20.98
CA VAL A 198 1.37 -4.81 20.81
C VAL A 198 0.27 -4.52 21.81
N ALA A 199 -0.99 -4.61 21.37
CA ALA A 199 -2.13 -4.49 22.27
C ALA A 199 -2.20 -5.70 23.21
N PRO A 200 -2.24 -5.51 24.55
CA PRO A 200 -2.14 -6.62 25.49
C PRO A 200 -3.39 -7.50 25.55
N GLY A 201 -4.55 -7.02 25.09
CA GLY A 201 -5.81 -7.78 25.13
C GLY A 201 -5.91 -8.92 24.10
N ALA A 202 -5.14 -8.86 23.01
CA ALA A 202 -5.08 -9.90 21.98
C ALA A 202 -3.66 -10.02 21.42
N PRO A 203 -2.68 -10.44 22.24
CA PRO A 203 -1.26 -10.27 21.93
C PRO A 203 -0.82 -11.11 20.72
N ALA A 204 -1.40 -12.30 20.51
CA ALA A 204 -1.09 -13.15 19.37
C ALA A 204 -1.52 -12.51 18.04
N THR A 205 -2.77 -12.06 17.94
CA THR A 205 -3.27 -11.34 16.76
C THR A 205 -2.45 -10.07 16.49
N ALA A 206 -2.21 -9.26 17.52
CA ALA A 206 -1.44 -8.04 17.37
C ALA A 206 0.03 -8.31 16.97
N LEU A 207 0.64 -9.40 17.41
CA LEU A 207 1.96 -9.85 16.95
C LEU A 207 1.94 -10.28 15.49
N MET A 208 0.94 -11.05 15.08
CA MET A 208 0.80 -11.52 13.70
C MET A 208 0.54 -10.37 12.73
N ASP A 209 -0.26 -9.36 13.13
CA ASP A 209 -0.44 -8.15 12.33
C ASP A 209 0.87 -7.38 12.14
N ARG A 210 1.69 -7.29 13.18
CA ARG A 210 3.03 -6.68 13.11
C ARG A 210 3.97 -7.45 12.21
N LEU A 211 3.94 -8.78 12.29
CA LEU A 211 4.72 -9.66 11.41
C LEU A 211 4.32 -9.45 9.95
N PHE A 212 3.02 -9.49 9.62
CA PHE A 212 2.54 -9.34 8.24
C PHE A 212 2.62 -7.91 7.69
N ALA A 213 2.66 -6.89 8.56
CA ALA A 213 3.06 -5.52 8.17
C ALA A 213 4.51 -5.52 7.65
N GLY A 214 5.38 -6.31 8.28
CA GLY A 214 6.75 -6.53 7.88
C GLY A 214 7.77 -5.64 8.62
N PRO A 215 9.05 -5.74 8.26
CA PRO A 215 10.09 -4.90 8.85
C PRO A 215 9.90 -3.44 8.46
N ASP A 216 10.27 -2.52 9.34
CA ASP A 216 10.32 -1.09 9.05
C ASP A 216 11.54 -0.75 8.15
N PRO A 217 11.68 0.50 7.65
CA PRO A 217 12.82 0.89 6.82
C PRO A 217 14.19 0.66 7.45
N TYR A 218 14.34 0.89 8.76
CA TYR A 218 15.61 0.73 9.48
C TYR A 218 16.04 -0.74 9.53
N GLU A 219 15.08 -1.62 9.76
CA GLU A 219 15.29 -3.06 9.83
C GLU A 219 15.56 -3.66 8.45
N ARG A 220 14.87 -3.15 7.41
CA ARG A 220 15.15 -3.51 6.02
C ARG A 220 16.58 -3.14 5.62
N ALA A 221 17.08 -1.99 6.05
CA ALA A 221 18.46 -1.57 5.82
C ALA A 221 19.48 -2.53 6.47
N ARG A 222 19.10 -3.21 7.55
CA ARG A 222 19.90 -4.26 8.23
C ARG A 222 19.72 -5.67 7.64
N GLY A 223 19.09 -5.78 6.46
CA GLY A 223 18.92 -7.04 5.74
C GLY A 223 17.68 -7.86 6.12
N GLN A 224 16.81 -7.34 7.00
CA GLN A 224 15.62 -8.06 7.42
C GLN A 224 14.50 -7.97 6.36
N ARG A 225 13.77 -9.07 6.16
CA ARG A 225 12.66 -9.21 5.22
C ARG A 225 11.59 -10.09 5.87
N LEU A 226 10.34 -9.91 5.47
CA LEU A 226 9.29 -10.87 5.76
C LEU A 226 9.36 -11.99 4.70
N LEU A 227 9.60 -13.23 5.12
CA LEU A 227 9.48 -14.39 4.22
C LEU A 227 8.01 -14.74 4.09
N ARG A 228 7.44 -14.50 2.90
CA ARG A 228 6.01 -14.73 2.71
C ARG A 228 5.65 -16.19 2.47
N SER A 229 6.53 -16.97 1.84
CA SER A 229 6.20 -18.34 1.40
C SER A 229 4.85 -18.44 0.66
N GLY A 230 4.54 -17.42 -0.17
CA GLY A 230 3.26 -17.28 -0.87
C GLY A 230 2.11 -16.68 -0.05
N ALA A 231 2.22 -16.58 1.28
CA ALA A 231 1.19 -16.06 2.15
C ALA A 231 1.01 -14.55 2.02
N SER A 232 -0.26 -14.13 2.02
CA SER A 232 -0.68 -12.74 2.00
C SER A 232 -1.10 -12.22 3.37
N GLY A 233 -1.43 -13.12 4.29
CA GLY A 233 -1.90 -12.85 5.64
C GLY A 233 -2.16 -14.14 6.40
N TYR A 234 -3.00 -14.05 7.42
CA TYR A 234 -3.47 -15.16 8.23
C TYR A 234 -4.94 -14.93 8.62
N ASP A 235 -5.62 -15.98 9.04
CA ASP A 235 -6.94 -15.96 9.66
C ASP A 235 -7.09 -17.12 10.67
N ASP A 236 -8.27 -17.23 11.28
CA ASP A 236 -8.65 -18.29 12.21
C ASP A 236 -7.66 -18.52 13.38
N LEU A 237 -6.94 -17.46 13.79
CA LEU A 237 -6.00 -17.52 14.91
C LEU A 237 -6.75 -17.68 16.23
N THR A 238 -6.49 -18.77 16.92
CA THR A 238 -7.04 -19.06 18.25
C THR A 238 -5.94 -19.56 19.19
N ILE A 239 -6.11 -19.33 20.50
CA ILE A 239 -5.26 -19.94 21.53
C ILE A 239 -6.16 -20.74 22.46
N SER A 240 -5.92 -22.05 22.54
CA SER A 240 -6.60 -22.94 23.48
C SER A 240 -5.64 -24.00 24.01
N ASN A 241 -5.67 -24.25 25.32
CA ASN A 241 -4.84 -25.28 25.99
C ASN A 241 -3.36 -25.24 25.56
N GLY A 242 -2.74 -24.06 25.58
CA GLY A 242 -1.33 -23.90 25.19
C GLY A 242 -1.05 -23.98 23.67
N THR A 243 -2.06 -24.22 22.83
CA THR A 243 -1.90 -24.31 21.38
C THR A 243 -2.37 -23.05 20.70
N ALA A 244 -1.49 -22.38 19.95
CA ALA A 244 -1.87 -21.34 19.00
C ALA A 244 -2.14 -21.97 17.62
N ASP A 245 -3.39 -22.09 17.22
CA ASP A 245 -3.80 -22.61 15.91
C ASP A 245 -4.12 -21.43 14.99
N LEU A 246 -3.58 -21.41 13.77
CA LEU A 246 -3.85 -20.38 12.77
C LEU A 246 -3.73 -20.91 11.35
N ARG A 247 -4.39 -20.23 10.41
CA ARG A 247 -4.35 -20.55 8.99
C ARG A 247 -3.68 -19.44 8.18
N LEU A 248 -2.83 -19.81 7.22
CA LEU A 248 -2.28 -18.89 6.23
C LEU A 248 -3.32 -18.54 5.16
N THR A 249 -3.38 -17.28 4.74
CA THR A 249 -4.23 -16.86 3.63
C THR A 249 -3.44 -16.48 2.39
N GLY A 250 -4.06 -16.63 1.22
CA GLY A 250 -3.42 -16.38 -0.07
C GLY A 250 -2.79 -17.65 -0.63
N GLY A 251 -1.50 -17.87 -0.36
CA GLY A 251 -0.80 -19.06 -0.85
C GLY A 251 0.11 -19.69 0.21
N CYS A 252 0.63 -20.87 -0.11
CA CYS A 252 1.60 -21.59 0.70
C CYS A 252 2.58 -22.31 -0.22
N ARG A 253 3.87 -22.02 -0.09
CA ARG A 253 4.97 -22.70 -0.80
C ARG A 253 6.32 -22.45 -0.13
N SER A 254 7.13 -23.49 0.04
CA SER A 254 8.55 -23.39 0.41
C SER A 254 9.37 -22.90 -0.78
N GLY A 255 9.05 -23.39 -1.98
CA GLY A 255 9.87 -23.20 -3.18
C GLY A 255 11.23 -23.89 -3.07
N GLY A 256 11.33 -25.03 -2.36
CA GLY A 256 12.59 -25.74 -2.13
C GLY A 256 13.47 -25.13 -1.03
N SER A 257 12.98 -24.11 -0.32
CA SER A 257 13.75 -23.39 0.70
C SER A 257 13.74 -24.13 2.03
N THR A 258 14.90 -24.23 2.68
CA THR A 258 15.05 -24.73 4.06
C THR A 258 14.54 -23.76 5.13
N VAL A 259 14.20 -22.53 4.74
CA VAL A 259 13.59 -21.51 5.60
C VAL A 259 12.31 -20.98 4.98
N THR A 260 11.25 -20.88 5.79
CA THR A 260 9.93 -20.42 5.35
C THR A 260 9.31 -19.47 6.38
N ILE A 261 8.12 -18.95 6.06
CA ILE A 261 7.33 -18.12 6.99
C ILE A 261 7.07 -18.81 8.34
N ALA A 262 7.06 -20.15 8.39
CA ALA A 262 6.92 -20.89 9.64
C ALA A 262 8.00 -20.48 10.65
N GLY A 263 9.24 -20.29 10.20
CA GLY A 263 10.33 -19.88 11.08
C GLY A 263 10.09 -18.53 11.76
N GLU A 264 9.36 -17.62 11.11
CA GLU A 264 8.96 -16.31 11.65
C GLU A 264 7.76 -16.44 12.60
N ILE A 265 6.72 -17.16 12.18
CA ILE A 265 5.47 -17.32 12.93
C ILE A 265 5.68 -18.09 14.22
N LEU A 266 6.31 -19.27 14.15
CA LEU A 266 6.52 -20.15 15.31
C LEU A 266 7.26 -19.40 16.42
N ARG A 267 8.40 -18.76 16.09
CA ARG A 267 9.19 -17.98 17.06
C ARG A 267 8.44 -16.79 17.64
N THR A 268 7.63 -16.12 16.81
CA THR A 268 6.83 -14.97 17.25
C THR A 268 5.74 -15.39 18.22
N LEU A 269 5.04 -16.49 17.98
CA LEU A 269 3.94 -16.93 18.85
C LEU A 269 4.42 -17.68 20.10
N ARG A 270 5.45 -18.53 19.99
CA ARG A 270 6.06 -19.28 21.10
C ARG A 270 6.68 -18.41 22.20
N GLN A 271 6.86 -17.11 21.96
CA GLN A 271 7.31 -16.19 23.01
C GLN A 271 6.23 -15.97 24.09
N LEU A 272 4.96 -16.20 23.75
CA LEU A 272 3.85 -15.93 24.64
C LEU A 272 3.80 -17.02 25.71
N PRO A 273 3.70 -16.67 27.00
CA PRO A 273 3.69 -17.67 28.08
C PRO A 273 2.46 -18.58 28.05
N THR A 274 1.44 -18.24 27.27
CA THR A 274 0.22 -19.03 27.05
C THR A 274 0.30 -19.93 25.82
N VAL A 275 1.45 -19.99 25.13
CA VAL A 275 1.64 -20.73 23.86
C VAL A 275 2.80 -21.71 24.02
N ASP A 276 2.46 -22.95 24.31
CA ASP A 276 3.38 -24.09 24.40
C ASP A 276 3.72 -24.66 23.03
N ARG A 277 2.80 -24.56 22.07
CA ARG A 277 3.00 -25.00 20.68
C ARG A 277 2.16 -24.20 19.68
N VAL A 278 2.52 -24.27 18.40
CA VAL A 278 1.83 -23.60 17.31
C VAL A 278 1.43 -24.60 16.24
N VAL A 279 0.17 -24.57 15.82
CA VAL A 279 -0.37 -25.35 14.70
C VAL A 279 -0.62 -24.40 13.54
N LEU A 280 0.29 -24.39 12.57
CA LEU A 280 0.19 -23.57 11.36
C LEU A 280 -0.47 -24.37 10.25
N ARG A 281 -1.52 -23.83 9.65
CA ARG A 281 -2.27 -24.47 8.56
C ARG A 281 -2.05 -23.76 7.23
N ASP A 282 -2.10 -24.54 6.14
CA ASP A 282 -2.16 -24.01 4.79
C ASP A 282 -3.53 -23.35 4.49
N PRO A 283 -3.71 -22.65 3.36
CA PRO A 283 -5.00 -22.03 3.02
C PRO A 283 -6.19 -22.99 2.93
N ALA A 284 -5.96 -24.29 2.75
CA ALA A 284 -7.00 -25.32 2.75
C ALA A 284 -7.30 -25.88 4.15
N GLY A 285 -6.57 -25.46 5.18
CA GLY A 285 -6.75 -25.88 6.57
C GLY A 285 -5.91 -27.10 6.98
N HIS A 286 -5.03 -27.59 6.11
CA HIS A 286 -4.22 -28.78 6.38
C HIS A 286 -2.91 -28.43 7.08
N THR A 287 -2.40 -29.37 7.86
CA THR A 287 -1.08 -29.35 8.50
C THR A 287 -0.61 -30.78 8.75
N LEU A 288 0.69 -31.01 8.93
CA LEU A 288 1.25 -32.37 8.95
C LEU A 288 0.90 -33.16 10.23
N ASP A 289 0.96 -32.51 11.39
CA ASP A 289 0.78 -33.15 12.68
C ASP A 289 -0.06 -32.28 13.63
N PRO A 290 -1.37 -32.14 13.39
CA PRO A 290 -2.21 -31.20 14.14
C PRO A 290 -2.38 -31.58 15.61
N THR A 291 -2.17 -32.84 16.00
CA THR A 291 -2.43 -33.33 17.37
C THR A 291 -1.17 -33.77 18.11
N GLY A 292 0.00 -33.75 17.46
CA GLY A 292 1.25 -34.12 18.09
C GLY A 292 1.72 -33.18 19.20
N PRO A 293 2.77 -33.55 19.93
CA PRO A 293 3.26 -32.78 21.06
C PRO A 293 4.02 -31.49 20.66
N GLY A 294 4.44 -31.38 19.40
CA GLY A 294 5.24 -30.27 18.89
C GLY A 294 4.45 -29.23 18.09
N ASP A 295 5.19 -28.24 17.58
CA ASP A 295 4.68 -27.34 16.55
C ASP A 295 4.35 -28.13 15.28
N SER A 296 3.32 -27.68 14.54
CA SER A 296 2.87 -28.31 13.32
C SER A 296 2.96 -27.34 12.14
N THR A 297 3.60 -27.75 11.06
CA THR A 297 3.71 -26.99 9.82
C THR A 297 3.04 -27.74 8.68
N PRO A 298 2.47 -27.03 7.69
CA PRO A 298 1.86 -27.68 6.54
C PRO A 298 2.91 -28.16 5.55
N ALA A 299 2.61 -29.26 4.86
CA ALA A 299 3.51 -29.88 3.87
C ALA A 299 4.03 -28.90 2.81
N CYS A 300 3.22 -27.92 2.42
CA CYS A 300 3.61 -26.89 1.46
C CYS A 300 4.72 -25.96 1.94
N LEU A 301 5.11 -25.98 3.22
CA LEU A 301 6.27 -25.26 3.76
C LEU A 301 7.49 -26.15 4.00
N GLU A 302 7.38 -27.45 3.75
CA GLU A 302 8.54 -28.35 3.77
C GLU A 302 9.37 -28.16 2.48
N PRO A 303 10.70 -28.36 2.54
CA PRO A 303 11.59 -28.22 1.39
C PRO A 303 11.23 -29.12 0.20
#